data_AF-A0A409XDJ5-F1
#
_entry.id   AF-A0A409XDJ5-F1
#
_cell.length_a   1.000
_cell.length_b   1.000
_cell.length_c   1.000
_cell.angle_alpha   90.00
_cell.angle_beta   90.00
_cell.angle_gamma   90.00
#
_symmetry.space_group_name_H-M   'P 1'
#
loop_
_entity.id
_entity.type
_entity.pdbx_description
1 polymer ?
#
loop_
_entity_poly.entity_id
_entity_poly.type
_entity_poly.pdbx_seq_one_letter_code
_entity_poly.pdbx_strand_id
1 'polypeptide(L)'
;MTTICTVCIVLLAALLTQAVPSPAQPSSVPSCAYTCPTTDVAGNMIASSSNGIGYIECVYNDAEGSDGAGTCQYNIAGSEYIGVVTADNDGGLCEKYAAWTCTSKRRDVLPRSPSLPVLAARAPRPDMMKVMAQLRKRKLLSESPRMLVHPI
;
A
#
# COMPACT_ATOMS: atom_id res chain seq x y z
N MET A 1 -24.27 -27.49 53.78
CA MET A 1 -23.46 -27.94 52.63
C MET A 1 -23.70 -27.13 51.34
N THR A 2 -24.27 -25.92 51.41
CA THR A 2 -24.56 -25.08 50.22
C THR A 2 -23.63 -23.88 50.07
N THR A 3 -22.88 -23.52 51.11
CA THR A 3 -22.01 -22.32 51.14
C THR A 3 -20.61 -22.52 50.57
N ILE A 4 -20.14 -23.77 50.45
CA ILE A 4 -18.79 -24.06 49.92
C ILE A 4 -18.77 -23.98 48.38
N CYS A 5 -19.89 -24.31 47.71
CA CYS A 5 -19.99 -24.26 46.25
C CYS A 5 -19.99 -22.83 45.67
N THR A 6 -20.57 -21.86 46.38
CA THR A 6 -20.67 -20.48 45.86
C THR A 6 -19.31 -19.77 45.82
N VAL A 7 -18.44 -20.03 46.81
CA VAL A 7 -17.10 -19.42 46.87
C VAL A 7 -16.20 -19.92 45.73
N CYS A 8 -16.28 -21.20 45.37
CA CYS A 8 -15.49 -21.76 44.26
C CYS A 8 -15.90 -21.19 42.89
N ILE A 9 -17.19 -20.91 42.68
CA ILE A 9 -17.69 -20.36 41.41
C ILE A 9 -17.24 -18.90 41.22
N VAL A 10 -17.23 -18.10 42.30
CA VAL A 10 -16.76 -16.70 42.25
C VAL A 10 -15.27 -16.62 41.98
N LEU A 11 -14.46 -17.53 42.55
CA LEU A 11 -13.01 -17.57 42.27
C LEU A 11 -12.70 -17.96 40.81
N LEU A 12 -13.44 -18.89 40.21
CA LEU A 12 -13.23 -19.28 38.81
C LEU A 12 -13.59 -18.18 37.81
N ALA A 13 -14.59 -17.35 38.11
CA ALA A 13 -14.99 -16.23 37.25
C ALA A 13 -13.94 -15.10 37.20
N ALA A 14 -13.13 -14.94 38.25
CA ALA A 14 -12.12 -13.88 38.33
C ALA A 14 -10.84 -14.15 37.53
N LEU A 15 -10.56 -15.40 37.14
CA LEU A 15 -9.35 -15.74 36.38
C LEU A 15 -9.48 -15.56 34.85
N LEU A 16 -10.67 -15.27 34.32
CA LEU A 16 -10.92 -15.22 32.87
C LEU A 16 -10.72 -13.83 32.24
N THR A 17 -10.40 -12.79 33.01
CA THR A 17 -10.47 -11.39 32.51
C THR A 17 -9.15 -10.77 32.05
N GLN A 18 -8.05 -11.52 31.96
CA GLN A 18 -6.75 -10.95 31.57
C GLN A 18 -6.19 -11.50 30.25
N ALA A 19 -7.01 -11.49 29.20
CA ALA A 19 -6.51 -11.52 27.83
C ALA A 19 -6.24 -10.08 27.39
N VAL A 20 -5.06 -9.53 27.73
CA VAL A 20 -4.61 -8.27 27.15
C VAL A 20 -4.34 -8.55 25.67
N PRO A 21 -5.08 -7.95 24.71
CA PRO A 21 -4.76 -8.12 23.30
C PRO A 21 -3.35 -7.57 23.06
N SER A 22 -2.43 -8.46 22.66
CA SER A 22 -1.11 -8.03 22.21
C SER A 22 -1.31 -7.06 21.04
N PRO A 23 -0.69 -5.86 21.06
CA PRO A 23 -0.82 -4.93 19.95
C PRO A 23 -0.26 -5.61 18.71
N ALA A 24 -1.15 -5.91 17.75
CA ALA A 24 -0.79 -6.53 16.49
C ALA A 24 0.33 -5.71 15.85
N GLN A 25 1.49 -6.33 15.69
CA GLN A 25 2.64 -5.69 15.07
C GLN A 25 2.24 -5.31 13.63
N PRO A 26 2.37 -4.04 13.21
CA PRO A 26 1.95 -3.63 11.89
C PRO A 26 2.78 -4.38 10.84
N SER A 27 2.11 -5.18 10.01
CA SER A 27 2.74 -5.90 8.91
C SER A 27 3.39 -4.91 7.95
N SER A 28 4.63 -5.21 7.51
CA SER A 28 5.37 -4.39 6.55
C SER A 28 4.92 -4.62 5.10
N VAL A 29 3.84 -5.37 4.88
CA VAL A 29 3.30 -5.64 3.54
C VAL A 29 2.45 -4.44 3.10
N PRO A 30 2.69 -3.86 1.90
CA PRO A 30 1.84 -2.79 1.39
C PRO A 30 0.39 -3.27 1.33
N SER A 31 -0.52 -2.49 1.93
CA SER A 31 -1.95 -2.72 1.81
C SER A 31 -2.39 -2.23 0.43
N CYS A 32 -2.80 -3.17 -0.41
CA CYS A 32 -3.41 -2.87 -1.69
C CYS A 32 -4.94 -2.95 -1.57
N ALA A 33 -5.61 -1.98 -2.17
CA ALA A 33 -7.07 -1.92 -2.18
C ALA A 33 -7.55 -1.36 -3.53
N TYR A 34 -8.78 -1.72 -3.90
CA TYR A 34 -9.48 -1.05 -4.99
C TYR A 34 -9.95 0.31 -4.53
N THR A 35 -9.73 1.31 -5.38
CA THR A 35 -10.12 2.70 -5.18
C THR A 35 -10.75 3.23 -6.45
N CYS A 36 -11.54 4.28 -6.33
CA CYS A 36 -12.11 4.95 -7.49
C CYS A 36 -11.00 5.45 -8.44
N PRO A 37 -11.14 5.26 -9.76
CA PRO A 37 -10.32 5.95 -10.75
C PRO A 37 -10.36 7.46 -10.54
N THR A 38 -9.23 8.15 -10.75
CA THR A 38 -9.13 9.60 -10.54
C THR A 38 -9.98 10.41 -11.51
N THR A 39 -10.19 9.85 -12.71
CA THR A 39 -11.05 10.40 -13.75
C THR A 39 -11.93 9.31 -14.35
N ASP A 40 -13.07 9.70 -14.91
CA ASP A 40 -13.89 8.84 -15.78
C ASP A 40 -13.27 8.73 -17.20
N VAL A 41 -13.96 8.07 -18.13
CA VAL A 41 -13.54 7.92 -19.53
C VAL A 41 -13.53 9.25 -20.29
N ALA A 42 -14.35 10.23 -19.88
CA ALA A 42 -14.38 11.58 -20.46
C ALA A 42 -13.30 12.51 -19.89
N GLY A 43 -12.57 12.09 -18.85
CA GLY A 43 -11.55 12.90 -18.17
C GLY A 43 -12.10 13.77 -17.04
N ASN A 44 -13.36 13.58 -16.64
CA ASN A 44 -13.96 14.27 -15.52
C ASN A 44 -13.33 13.81 -14.21
N MET A 45 -12.96 14.76 -13.34
CA MET A 45 -12.33 14.45 -12.06
C MET A 45 -13.34 13.87 -11.07
N ILE A 46 -12.88 12.92 -10.25
CA ILE A 46 -13.68 12.42 -9.13
C ILE A 46 -14.08 13.55 -8.17
N ALA A 47 -15.37 13.64 -7.86
CA ALA A 47 -15.93 14.57 -6.90
C ALA A 47 -15.93 13.97 -5.48
N SER A 48 -16.39 12.72 -5.37
CA SER A 48 -16.42 12.01 -4.09
C SER A 48 -16.40 10.50 -4.29
N SER A 49 -16.06 9.77 -3.23
CA SER A 49 -16.08 8.30 -3.21
C SER A 49 -16.68 7.80 -1.90
N SER A 50 -17.49 6.75 -1.98
CA SER A 50 -18.05 6.05 -0.82
C SER A 50 -17.73 4.55 -0.91
N ASN A 51 -17.50 3.90 0.24
CA ASN A 51 -17.25 2.47 0.31
C ASN A 51 -18.47 1.77 0.91
N GLY A 52 -19.08 0.88 0.15
CA GLY A 52 -20.16 0.02 0.60
C GLY A 52 -19.67 -1.37 1.01
N ILE A 53 -20.61 -2.23 1.41
CA ILE A 53 -20.31 -3.65 1.67
C ILE A 53 -20.13 -4.35 0.32
N GLY A 54 -18.88 -4.53 -0.07
CA GLY A 54 -18.51 -5.26 -1.28
C GLY A 54 -18.57 -4.47 -2.58
N TYR A 55 -18.77 -3.16 -2.50
CA TYR A 55 -18.64 -2.27 -3.66
C TYR A 55 -18.03 -0.94 -3.24
N ILE A 56 -17.51 -0.20 -4.21
CA ILE A 56 -17.15 1.21 -4.07
C ILE A 56 -18.00 2.02 -5.04
N GLU A 57 -18.45 3.17 -4.60
CA GLU A 57 -19.22 4.12 -5.38
C GLU A 57 -18.38 5.37 -5.62
N CYS A 58 -18.30 5.79 -6.87
CA CYS A 58 -17.46 6.87 -7.34
C CYS A 58 -18.36 7.88 -8.04
N VAL A 59 -18.37 9.12 -7.54
CA VAL A 59 -19.12 10.22 -8.12
C VAL A 59 -18.12 11.11 -8.84
N TYR A 60 -18.31 11.31 -10.13
CA TYR A 60 -17.49 12.17 -10.98
C TYR A 60 -18.17 13.52 -11.16
N ASN A 61 -17.37 14.58 -11.31
CA ASN A 61 -17.93 15.89 -11.66
C ASN A 61 -18.47 15.85 -13.09
N ASP A 62 -19.52 16.60 -13.39
CA ASP A 62 -19.98 16.68 -14.77
C ASP A 62 -19.03 17.51 -15.62
N ALA A 63 -18.79 17.04 -16.85
CA ALA A 63 -18.40 17.94 -17.93
C ALA A 63 -19.55 18.92 -18.17
N GLU A 64 -19.24 20.21 -18.32
CA GLU A 64 -20.23 21.29 -18.47
C GLU A 64 -21.39 20.89 -19.41
N GLY A 65 -22.58 20.66 -18.83
CA GLY A 65 -23.82 20.43 -19.59
C GLY A 65 -24.61 19.16 -19.26
N SER A 66 -24.10 18.24 -18.42
CA SER A 66 -24.90 17.12 -17.90
C SER A 66 -25.71 17.55 -16.67
N ASP A 67 -27.00 17.19 -16.61
CA ASP A 67 -27.94 17.59 -15.56
C ASP A 67 -27.72 16.89 -14.19
N GLY A 68 -26.53 16.37 -13.90
CA GLY A 68 -26.20 15.78 -12.61
C GLY A 68 -25.03 14.80 -12.65
N ALA A 69 -24.31 14.76 -11.52
CA ALA A 69 -23.03 14.08 -11.38
C ALA A 69 -23.08 12.60 -11.77
N GLY A 70 -22.24 12.22 -12.73
CA GLY A 70 -21.97 10.84 -13.11
C GLY A 70 -21.61 9.95 -11.94
N THR A 71 -22.26 8.79 -11.80
CA THR A 71 -21.99 7.84 -10.70
C THR A 71 -21.66 6.45 -11.21
N CYS A 72 -20.54 5.91 -10.76
CA CYS A 72 -20.03 4.58 -11.11
C CYS A 72 -19.90 3.71 -9.86
N GLN A 73 -20.40 2.48 -9.90
CA GLN A 73 -20.20 1.50 -8.81
C GLN A 73 -19.35 0.35 -9.29
N TYR A 74 -18.39 -0.08 -8.47
CA TYR A 74 -17.47 -1.18 -8.78
C TYR A 74 -17.52 -2.25 -7.70
N ASN A 75 -17.53 -3.52 -8.09
CA ASN A 75 -17.45 -4.63 -7.16
C ASN A 75 -16.06 -4.67 -6.51
N ILE A 76 -15.97 -4.81 -5.19
CA ILE A 76 -14.71 -5.03 -4.47
C ILE A 76 -14.74 -6.28 -3.57
N ALA A 77 -15.81 -7.09 -3.65
CA ALA A 77 -15.95 -8.33 -2.91
C ALA A 77 -16.09 -9.56 -3.81
N GLY A 78 -15.82 -10.73 -3.22
CA GLY A 78 -15.85 -12.01 -3.93
C GLY A 78 -14.55 -12.31 -4.67
N SER A 79 -14.53 -13.42 -5.41
CA SER A 79 -13.39 -13.85 -6.25
C SER A 79 -13.61 -13.58 -7.73
N GLU A 80 -14.87 -13.40 -8.15
CA GLU A 80 -15.25 -13.21 -9.53
C GLU A 80 -15.56 -11.73 -9.77
N TYR A 81 -14.98 -11.16 -10.84
CA TYR A 81 -15.23 -9.77 -11.27
C TYR A 81 -14.88 -8.70 -10.21
N ILE A 82 -13.85 -8.93 -9.39
CA ILE A 82 -13.36 -7.90 -8.47
C ILE A 82 -12.78 -6.73 -9.27
N GLY A 83 -13.15 -5.53 -8.86
CA GLY A 83 -12.80 -4.26 -9.48
C GLY A 83 -13.67 -3.92 -10.69
N VAL A 84 -14.57 -4.79 -11.16
CA VAL A 84 -15.38 -4.53 -12.37
C VAL A 84 -16.53 -3.59 -12.04
N VAL A 85 -16.86 -2.69 -12.97
CA VAL A 85 -18.06 -1.84 -12.88
C VAL A 85 -19.33 -2.69 -12.83
N THR A 86 -20.15 -2.47 -11.82
CA THR A 86 -21.44 -3.15 -11.59
C THR A 86 -22.64 -2.28 -11.91
N ALA A 87 -22.49 -0.96 -11.79
CA ALA A 87 -23.51 0.00 -12.21
C ALA A 87 -22.84 1.24 -12.83
N ASP A 88 -23.34 1.64 -14.00
CA ASP A 88 -22.91 2.83 -14.72
C ASP A 88 -24.12 3.77 -14.84
N ASN A 89 -24.12 4.82 -14.01
CA ASN A 89 -25.08 5.91 -14.06
C ASN A 89 -24.40 7.18 -14.58
N ASP A 90 -23.40 7.04 -15.45
CA ASP A 90 -22.61 8.12 -16.04
C ASP A 90 -22.67 8.08 -17.57
N GLY A 91 -23.78 7.58 -18.12
CA GLY A 91 -24.00 7.55 -19.57
C GLY A 91 -22.99 6.69 -20.35
N GLY A 92 -22.34 5.70 -19.72
CA GLY A 92 -21.32 4.88 -20.38
C GLY A 92 -19.89 5.42 -20.20
N LEU A 93 -19.69 6.43 -19.35
CA LEU A 93 -18.39 7.05 -19.10
C LEU A 93 -17.63 6.41 -17.93
N CYS A 94 -18.22 5.42 -17.25
CA CYS A 94 -17.51 4.70 -16.21
C CYS A 94 -16.36 3.87 -16.80
N GLU A 95 -15.20 3.93 -16.12
CA GLU A 95 -14.12 3.01 -16.41
C GLU A 95 -14.58 1.56 -16.21
N LYS A 96 -14.03 0.63 -16.98
CA LYS A 96 -14.43 -0.79 -16.87
C LYS A 96 -13.98 -1.41 -15.54
N TYR A 97 -12.90 -0.87 -14.98
CA TYR A 97 -12.25 -1.40 -13.78
C TYR A 97 -11.90 -0.26 -12.82
N ALA A 98 -12.08 -0.51 -11.52
CA ALA A 98 -11.57 0.31 -10.44
C ALA A 98 -10.04 0.32 -10.42
N ALA A 99 -9.45 1.38 -9.91
CA ALA A 99 -8.01 1.49 -9.77
C ALA A 99 -7.52 0.59 -8.61
N TRP A 100 -6.51 -0.23 -8.87
CA TRP A 100 -5.84 -1.00 -7.82
C TRP A 100 -4.66 -0.20 -7.28
N THR A 101 -4.78 0.34 -6.07
CA THR A 101 -3.74 1.17 -5.45
C THR A 101 -3.13 0.49 -4.24
N CYS A 102 -1.79 0.44 -4.21
CA CYS A 102 -1.02 -0.08 -3.08
C CYS A 102 -0.41 1.09 -2.31
N THR A 103 -0.88 1.30 -1.08
CA THR A 103 -0.26 2.28 -0.20
C THR A 103 0.97 1.65 0.45
N SER A 104 2.15 1.94 -0.10
CA SER A 104 3.39 1.74 0.63
C SER A 104 3.45 2.78 1.74
N LYS A 105 3.08 2.39 2.96
CA LYS A 105 3.36 3.20 4.16
C LYS A 105 4.89 3.36 4.25
N ARG A 106 5.43 4.48 3.74
CA ARG A 106 6.79 4.88 4.08
C ARG A 106 6.80 4.94 5.59
N ARG A 107 7.66 4.13 6.23
CA ARG A 107 7.90 4.26 7.66
C ARG A 107 8.20 5.73 7.89
N ASP A 108 7.52 6.34 8.85
CA ASP A 108 8.09 7.51 9.50
C ASP A 108 9.46 7.04 9.96
N VAL A 109 10.49 7.44 9.21
CA VAL A 109 11.86 7.17 9.58
C VAL A 109 11.98 7.98 10.85
N LEU A 110 11.87 7.30 11.99
CA LEU A 110 12.15 7.88 13.30
C LEU A 110 13.33 8.82 13.11
N PRO A 111 13.19 10.10 13.50
CA PRO A 111 14.20 11.10 13.22
C PRO A 111 15.55 10.49 13.58
N ARG A 112 16.40 10.29 12.55
CA ARG A 112 17.72 9.71 12.78
C ARG A 112 18.33 10.56 13.87
N SER A 113 18.69 9.93 14.99
CA SER A 113 19.38 10.61 16.08
C SER A 113 20.50 11.45 15.45
N PRO A 114 20.64 12.73 15.85
CA PRO A 114 21.59 13.64 15.24
C PRO A 114 22.94 12.93 15.20
N SER A 115 23.47 12.72 13.99
CA SER A 115 24.77 12.08 13.84
C SER A 115 25.74 12.90 14.66
N LEU A 116 26.36 12.26 15.66
CA LEU A 116 27.41 12.91 16.43
C LEU A 116 28.41 13.54 15.43
N PRO A 117 28.85 14.79 15.66
CA PRO A 117 29.82 15.43 14.78
C PRO A 117 30.98 14.46 14.61
N VAL A 118 31.18 14.01 13.36
CA VAL A 118 32.27 13.12 12.99
C VAL A 118 33.54 13.85 13.37
N LEU A 119 34.14 13.46 14.50
CA LEU A 119 35.46 13.93 14.91
C LEU A 119 36.43 13.57 13.80
N ALA A 120 36.71 14.56 12.96
CA ALA A 120 37.62 14.54 11.83
C ALA A 120 37.41 13.37 10.86
N ALA A 121 37.16 13.70 9.60
CA ALA A 121 37.44 12.79 8.50
C ALA A 121 38.85 12.21 8.70
N ARG A 122 38.93 10.94 9.15
CA ARG A 122 40.18 10.20 9.11
C ARG A 122 40.58 10.22 7.66
N ALA A 123 41.70 10.88 7.37
CA ALA A 123 42.24 10.97 6.02
C ALA A 123 42.18 9.58 5.38
N PRO A 124 41.58 9.45 4.19
CA PRO A 124 41.39 8.17 3.55
C PRO A 124 42.74 7.45 3.49
N ARG A 125 42.80 6.27 4.14
CA ARG A 125 44.02 5.47 4.15
C ARG A 125 44.38 5.16 2.69
N PRO A 126 45.61 5.44 2.24
CA PRO A 126 46.00 5.31 0.82
C PRO A 126 45.80 3.89 0.28
N ASP A 127 45.81 2.87 1.14
CA ASP A 127 45.50 1.50 0.74
C ASP A 127 44.06 1.28 0.27
N MET A 128 43.07 1.97 0.85
CA MET A 128 41.68 1.79 0.43
C MET A 128 41.38 2.43 -0.93
N MET A 129 42.15 3.45 -1.32
CA MET A 129 42.02 4.05 -2.66
C MET A 129 42.43 3.09 -3.77
N LYS A 130 43.45 2.24 -3.54
CA LYS A 130 43.88 1.23 -4.52
C LYS A 130 42.81 0.16 -4.76
N VAL A 131 42.15 -0.29 -3.69
CA VAL A 131 41.06 -1.29 -3.78
C VAL A 131 39.88 -0.75 -4.58
N MET A 132 39.47 0.50 -4.31
CA MET A 132 38.36 1.13 -5.04
C MET A 132 38.67 1.35 -6.52
N ALA A 133 39.91 1.71 -6.85
CA ALA A 133 40.36 1.84 -8.24
C ALA A 133 40.31 0.48 -8.99
N GLN A 134 40.72 -0.61 -8.34
CA GLN A 134 40.65 -1.95 -8.94
C GLN A 134 39.20 -2.43 -9.15
N LEU A 135 38.29 -2.14 -8.22
CA LEU A 135 36.88 -2.49 -8.35
C LEU A 135 36.20 -1.74 -9.50
N ARG A 136 36.45 -0.43 -9.66
CA ARG A 136 35.95 0.33 -10.82
C ARG A 136 36.46 -0.23 -12.14
N LYS A 137 37.73 -0.62 -12.22
CA LYS A 137 38.31 -1.22 -13.44
C LYS A 137 37.65 -2.55 -13.79
N ARG A 138 37.35 -3.41 -12.79
CA ARG A 138 36.62 -4.67 -13.01
C ARG A 138 35.19 -4.45 -13.49
N LYS A 139 34.49 -3.45 -12.93
CA LYS A 139 33.12 -3.14 -13.35
C LYS A 139 33.05 -2.70 -14.81
N LEU A 140 33.96 -1.82 -15.23
CA LEU A 140 34.04 -1.37 -16.62
C LEU A 140 34.39 -2.49 -17.62
N LEU A 141 35.21 -3.45 -17.23
CA LEU A 141 35.48 -4.63 -18.05
C LEU A 141 34.30 -5.61 -18.10
N SER A 142 33.53 -5.71 -17.01
CA SER A 142 32.32 -6.52 -16.94
C SER A 142 31.14 -5.95 -17.74
N GLU A 143 31.09 -4.63 -17.93
CA GLU A 143 30.07 -3.94 -18.72
C GLU A 143 30.47 -3.79 -20.22
N SER A 144 31.58 -4.39 -20.65
CA SER A 144 31.92 -4.42 -22.07
C SER A 144 30.86 -5.24 -22.85
N PRO A 145 30.21 -4.64 -23.86
CA PRO A 145 28.97 -5.15 -24.41
C PRO A 145 29.20 -6.45 -25.17
N ARG A 146 28.36 -7.46 -24.87
CA ARG A 146 28.02 -8.56 -25.78
C ARG A 146 27.39 -7.98 -27.05
N MET A 147 28.18 -7.36 -27.90
CA MET A 147 27.76 -7.09 -29.27
C MET A 147 28.04 -8.32 -30.12
N LEU A 148 27.00 -8.69 -30.87
CA LEU A 148 27.02 -9.49 -32.09
C LEU A 148 27.29 -10.99 -31.95
N VAL A 149 26.20 -11.77 -31.90
CA VAL A 149 25.93 -12.77 -32.94
C VAL A 149 24.41 -12.83 -33.17
N HIS A 150 23.94 -12.35 -34.32
CA HIS A 150 22.67 -12.78 -34.91
C HIS A 150 23.04 -13.64 -36.12
N PRO A 151 22.75 -14.96 -36.12
CA PRO A 151 22.83 -15.76 -37.32
C PRO A 151 21.60 -15.49 -38.20
N ILE A 152 21.88 -15.42 -39.51
CA ILE A 152 20.93 -15.29 -40.63
C ILE A 152 20.18 -16.60 -40.81
#